data_AF-A0A372E3R1-F1
#
_entry.id   AF-A0A372E3R1-F1
#
_cell.length_a   1.000
_cell.length_b   1.000
_cell.length_c   1.000
_cell.angle_alpha   90.00
_cell.angle_beta   90.00
_cell.angle_gamma   90.00
#
_symmetry.space_group_name_H-M   'P 1'
#
loop_
_entity.id
_entity.type
_entity.pdbx_description
1 polymer ?
#
loop_
_entity_poly.entity_id
_entity_poly.type
_entity_poly.pdbx_seq_one_letter_code
_entity_poly.pdbx_strand_id
1 'polypeptide(L)'
;MAKLNTVTGGTATFLKEFATLLCPVDKQPTRHTQQRVLAHWPKSRTARWQILVKCEKCRLVHLWKTNEIPEGSQLYQVRVHAQGGLIPELGKELPTLEEEFMVLAKSRQGAYLQSQFSSTIPTGGQLTETYIDGEVERDARF
;
A
#
# COMPACT_ATOMS: atom_id res chain seq x y z
N MET A 1 -14.77 11.55 3.50
CA MET A 1 -14.62 10.11 3.18
C MET A 1 -14.86 9.92 1.68
N ALA A 2 -13.82 9.57 0.92
CA ALA A 2 -13.98 9.29 -0.51
C ALA A 2 -14.81 8.01 -0.71
N LYS A 3 -15.87 8.10 -1.52
CA LYS A 3 -16.76 6.98 -1.83
C LYS A 3 -16.00 5.96 -2.70
N LEU A 4 -15.68 4.80 -2.14
CA LEU A 4 -15.08 3.65 -2.84
C LEU A 4 -16.09 3.08 -3.86
N ASN A 5 -16.21 3.73 -5.03
CA ASN A 5 -17.30 3.46 -5.97
C ASN A 5 -16.96 2.45 -7.07
N THR A 6 -15.73 1.95 -7.16
CA THR A 6 -15.35 1.02 -8.22
C THR A 6 -14.74 -0.25 -7.65
N VAL A 7 -15.30 -1.38 -8.04
CA VAL A 7 -14.74 -2.71 -7.78
C VAL A 7 -14.22 -3.24 -9.09
N THR A 8 -12.91 -3.43 -9.18
CA THR A 8 -12.29 -4.09 -10.34
C THR A 8 -12.12 -5.56 -9.97
N GLY A 9 -12.89 -6.43 -10.60
CA GLY A 9 -12.67 -7.88 -10.54
C GLY A 9 -11.64 -8.30 -11.60
N GLY A 10 -10.87 -9.35 -11.32
CA GLY A 10 -9.96 -9.95 -12.30
C GLY A 10 -8.59 -10.30 -11.73
N THR A 11 -7.80 -10.99 -12.56
CA THR A 11 -6.43 -11.40 -12.25
C THR A 11 -5.46 -10.26 -12.62
N ALA A 12 -4.69 -9.77 -11.65
CA ALA A 12 -3.62 -8.82 -11.94
C ALA A 12 -2.36 -9.56 -12.42
N THR A 13 -1.59 -8.89 -13.28
CA THR A 13 -0.19 -9.27 -13.54
C THR A 13 0.74 -8.29 -12.85
N PHE A 14 1.90 -8.73 -12.39
CA PHE A 14 2.89 -7.83 -11.78
C PHE A 14 3.99 -7.52 -12.79
N LEU A 15 4.15 -6.23 -13.11
CA LEU A 15 5.28 -5.70 -13.85
C LEU A 15 6.23 -5.05 -12.83
N LYS A 16 7.35 -5.72 -12.54
CA LYS A 16 8.25 -5.37 -11.43
C LYS A 16 7.47 -5.37 -10.10
N GLU A 17 7.45 -4.26 -9.38
CA GLU A 17 6.89 -4.12 -8.02
C GLU A 17 5.40 -3.72 -8.00
N PHE A 18 4.76 -3.52 -9.16
CA PHE A 18 3.41 -2.98 -9.25
C PHE A 18 2.43 -3.93 -9.95
N ALA A 19 1.23 -4.04 -9.38
CA ALA A 19 0.11 -4.71 -10.03
C ALA A 19 -0.35 -3.93 -11.27
N THR A 20 -0.64 -4.66 -12.34
CA THR A 20 -1.23 -4.14 -13.58
C THR A 20 -2.67 -4.62 -13.65
N LEU A 21 -3.58 -3.66 -13.65
CA LEU A 21 -5.03 -3.86 -13.68
C LEU A 21 -5.63 -2.94 -14.75
N LEU A 22 -6.87 -3.21 -15.17
CA LEU A 22 -7.56 -2.30 -16.07
C LEU A 22 -7.90 -1.00 -15.34
N CYS A 23 -7.55 0.13 -15.96
CA CYS A 23 -7.93 1.45 -15.47
C CYS A 23 -9.47 1.54 -15.34
N PRO A 24 -10.01 2.03 -14.22
CA PRO A 24 -11.44 2.20 -14.01
C PRO A 24 -12.16 2.99 -15.10
N VAL A 25 -11.48 3.98 -15.70
CA VAL A 25 -12.06 4.95 -16.63
C VAL A 25 -11.97 4.46 -18.08
N ASP A 26 -10.78 4.21 -18.59
CA ASP A 26 -10.54 3.91 -20.01
C ASP A 26 -10.39 2.41 -20.33
N LYS A 27 -10.43 1.55 -19.31
CA LYS A 27 -10.32 0.08 -19.42
C LYS A 27 -9.02 -0.42 -20.07
N GLN A 28 -7.95 0.37 -20.09
CA GLN A 28 -6.63 -0.09 -20.55
C GLN A 28 -5.78 -0.66 -19.40
N PRO A 29 -4.94 -1.68 -19.64
CA PRO A 29 -3.98 -2.18 -18.66
C PRO A 29 -3.07 -1.07 -18.16
N THR A 30 -3.06 -0.83 -16.86
CA THR A 30 -2.33 0.26 -16.22
C THR A 30 -1.72 -0.20 -14.90
N ARG A 31 -0.57 0.36 -14.52
CA ARG A 31 0.03 0.12 -13.20
C ARG A 31 -0.78 0.74 -12.07
N HIS A 32 -0.78 0.04 -10.95
CA HIS A 32 -1.48 0.43 -9.74
C HIS A 32 -0.53 0.41 -8.54
N THR A 33 -0.66 1.43 -7.71
CA THR A 33 0.08 1.64 -6.46
C THR A 33 -0.84 1.38 -5.26
N GLN A 34 -0.34 1.63 -4.04
CA GLN A 34 -1.15 1.62 -2.82
C GLN A 34 -1.78 0.24 -2.55
N GLN A 35 -1.05 -0.85 -2.83
CA GLN A 35 -1.52 -2.25 -2.80
C GLN A 35 -1.78 -2.78 -1.37
N ARG A 36 -2.55 -2.02 -0.58
CA ARG A 36 -2.85 -2.28 0.82
C ARG A 36 -3.95 -3.32 0.94
N VAL A 37 -3.69 -4.39 1.67
CA VAL A 37 -4.69 -5.42 1.94
C VAL A 37 -5.61 -4.95 3.05
N LEU A 38 -6.89 -4.83 2.75
CA LEU A 38 -7.92 -4.42 3.70
C LEU A 38 -8.53 -5.61 4.42
N ALA A 39 -8.66 -6.75 3.73
CA ALA A 39 -9.20 -7.96 4.30
C ALA A 39 -8.78 -9.21 3.54
N HIS A 40 -8.72 -10.31 4.28
CA HIS A 40 -8.50 -11.66 3.79
C HIS A 40 -9.53 -12.61 4.42
N TRP A 41 -10.34 -13.27 3.59
CA TRP A 41 -11.32 -14.27 4.03
C TRP A 41 -11.12 -15.59 3.26
N PRO A 42 -10.34 -16.53 3.81
CA PRO A 42 -9.96 -17.76 3.10
C PRO A 42 -11.15 -18.67 2.73
N LYS A 43 -12.28 -18.55 3.45
CA LYS A 43 -13.51 -19.34 3.23
C LYS A 43 -14.57 -18.63 2.36
N SER A 44 -14.27 -17.47 1.79
CA SER A 44 -15.19 -16.72 0.93
C SER A 44 -15.40 -17.42 -0.42
N ARG A 45 -16.65 -17.48 -0.90
CA ARG A 45 -17.01 -18.03 -2.23
C ARG A 45 -16.84 -17.03 -3.38
N THR A 46 -16.67 -15.73 -3.09
CA THR A 46 -16.71 -14.67 -4.12
C THR A 46 -15.36 -13.98 -4.32
N ALA A 47 -14.72 -13.55 -3.24
CA ALA A 47 -13.37 -12.97 -3.24
C ALA A 47 -12.69 -13.27 -1.90
N ARG A 48 -11.49 -13.87 -1.94
CA ARG A 48 -10.67 -14.12 -0.76
C ARG A 48 -9.91 -12.88 -0.30
N TRP A 49 -9.54 -12.01 -1.23
CA TRP A 49 -8.69 -10.85 -0.98
C TRP A 49 -9.41 -9.56 -1.37
N GLN A 50 -9.26 -8.56 -0.51
CA GLN A 50 -9.69 -7.18 -0.77
C GLN A 50 -8.48 -6.27 -0.65
N ILE A 51 -8.05 -5.72 -1.78
CA ILE A 51 -6.83 -4.95 -1.90
C ILE A 51 -7.20 -3.57 -2.40
N LEU A 52 -6.91 -2.55 -1.60
CA LEU A 52 -6.98 -1.16 -2.04
C LEU A 52 -5.90 -0.96 -3.09
N VAL A 53 -6.22 -0.28 -4.19
CA VAL A 53 -5.25 0.04 -5.23
C VAL A 53 -5.53 1.42 -5.80
N LYS A 54 -4.49 2.11 -6.24
CA LYS A 54 -4.58 3.43 -6.88
C LYS A 54 -4.02 3.39 -8.28
N CYS A 55 -4.86 3.69 -9.27
CA CYS A 55 -4.46 3.72 -10.67
C CYS A 55 -3.45 4.85 -10.92
N GLU A 56 -2.32 4.57 -11.57
CA GLU A 56 -1.33 5.60 -11.92
C GLU A 56 -1.88 6.61 -12.94
N LYS A 57 -2.76 6.16 -13.84
CA LYS A 57 -3.31 6.98 -14.95
C LYS A 57 -4.47 7.87 -14.51
N CYS A 58 -5.57 7.29 -14.04
CA CYS A 58 -6.77 8.07 -13.66
C CYS A 58 -6.76 8.52 -12.19
N ARG A 59 -5.76 8.13 -11.40
CA ARG A 59 -5.57 8.51 -9.99
C ARG A 59 -6.66 8.04 -9.02
N LEU A 60 -7.67 7.32 -9.51
CA LEU A 60 -8.74 6.78 -8.68
C LEU A 60 -8.23 5.64 -7.80
N VAL A 61 -8.59 5.73 -6.52
CA VAL A 61 -8.45 4.67 -5.54
C VAL A 61 -9.68 3.78 -5.61
N HIS A 62 -9.48 2.47 -5.71
CA HIS A 62 -10.58 1.52 -5.85
C HIS A 62 -10.22 0.17 -5.23
N LEU A 63 -11.23 -0.69 -5.11
CA LEU A 63 -11.07 -1.99 -4.49
C LEU A 63 -10.85 -3.06 -5.57
N TRP A 64 -9.70 -3.72 -5.52
CA TRP A 64 -9.44 -4.92 -6.28
C TRP A 64 -9.83 -6.14 -5.44
N LYS A 65 -10.79 -6.91 -5.95
CA LYS A 65 -11.26 -8.15 -5.32
C LYS A 65 -10.76 -9.35 -6.12
N THR A 66 -10.05 -10.26 -5.47
CA THR A 66 -9.50 -11.46 -6.13
C THR A 66 -9.58 -12.70 -5.22
N ASN A 67 -9.64 -13.88 -5.84
CA ASN A 67 -9.52 -15.17 -5.14
C ASN A 67 -8.07 -15.64 -5.04
N GLU A 68 -7.20 -15.09 -5.89
CA GLU A 68 -5.80 -15.48 -6.02
C GLU A 68 -4.92 -14.24 -6.01
N ILE A 69 -3.83 -14.28 -5.25
CA ILE A 69 -2.77 -13.28 -5.37
C ILE A 69 -1.91 -13.66 -6.59
N PRO A 70 -1.37 -12.69 -7.34
CA PRO A 70 -0.54 -12.98 -8.51
C PRO A 70 0.69 -13.79 -8.15
N GLU A 71 1.13 -14.61 -9.09
CA GLU A 71 2.29 -15.48 -8.91
C GLU A 71 3.56 -14.71 -8.52
N GLY A 72 4.27 -15.25 -7.53
CA GLY A 72 5.49 -14.66 -6.97
C GLY A 72 5.25 -13.47 -6.04
N SER A 73 4.00 -13.06 -5.82
CA SER A 73 3.66 -12.06 -4.82
C SER A 73 3.37 -12.71 -3.47
N GLN A 74 3.72 -12.02 -2.39
CA GLN A 74 3.38 -12.39 -1.03
C GLN A 74 2.93 -11.17 -0.23
N LEU A 75 2.36 -11.44 0.93
CA LEU A 75 2.02 -10.39 1.89
C LEU A 75 3.26 -10.02 2.69
N TYR A 76 3.43 -8.72 2.91
CA TYR A 76 4.41 -8.18 3.82
C TYR A 76 3.70 -7.36 4.90
N GLN A 77 4.08 -7.57 6.14
CA GLN A 77 3.67 -6.73 7.26
C GLN A 77 4.51 -5.48 7.25
N VAL A 78 3.84 -4.34 7.18
CA VAL A 78 4.48 -3.02 7.16
C VAL A 78 4.11 -2.32 8.45
N ARG A 79 5.13 -1.81 9.14
CA ARG A 79 4.95 -0.85 10.23
C ARG A 79 5.70 0.42 9.89
N VAL A 80 5.01 1.55 9.86
CA VAL A 80 5.60 2.87 9.68
C VAL A 80 5.57 3.58 11.02
N HIS A 81 6.74 4.02 11.48
CA HIS A 81 6.92 4.72 12.74
C HIS A 81 7.49 6.11 12.45
N ALA A 82 6.76 7.16 12.78
CA ALA A 82 7.20 8.54 12.67
C ALA A 82 7.49 9.08 14.08
N GLN A 83 8.77 9.37 14.33
CA GLN A 83 9.24 9.77 15.64
C GLN A 83 8.73 11.17 16.00
N GLY A 84 8.13 11.31 17.18
CA GLY A 84 7.78 12.59 17.77
C GLY A 84 9.01 13.41 18.15
N GLY A 85 8.82 14.70 18.39
CA GLY A 85 9.89 15.60 18.79
C GLY A 85 9.45 17.04 18.95
N LEU A 86 10.25 17.84 19.65
CA LEU A 86 10.03 19.27 19.75
C LEU A 86 10.51 19.95 18.45
N ILE A 87 9.66 20.70 17.77
CA ILE A 87 10.10 21.64 16.73
C ILE A 87 10.38 22.98 17.43
N PRO A 88 11.66 23.37 17.65
CA PRO A 88 11.99 24.53 18.46
C PRO A 88 11.44 25.84 17.88
N GLU A 89 11.42 25.95 16.56
CA GLU A 89 10.94 27.13 15.81
C GLU A 89 9.43 27.34 15.91
N LEU A 90 8.67 26.28 16.16
CA LEU A 90 7.21 26.31 16.28
C LEU A 90 6.73 26.21 17.73
N GLY A 91 7.62 25.91 18.68
CA GLY A 91 7.28 25.67 20.08
C GLY A 91 6.25 24.55 20.28
N LYS A 92 6.15 23.62 19.31
CA LYS A 92 5.16 22.54 19.29
C LYS A 92 5.85 21.20 19.35
N GLU A 93 5.33 20.31 20.19
CA GLU A 93 5.66 18.90 20.16
C GLU A 93 4.89 18.22 19.04
N LEU A 94 5.61 17.51 18.18
CA LEU A 94 5.03 16.55 17.26
C LEU A 94 4.76 15.25 18.00
N PRO A 95 3.55 14.67 17.86
CA PRO A 95 3.27 13.36 18.44
C PRO A 95 4.06 12.28 17.70
N THR A 96 4.41 11.20 18.41
CA THR A 96 4.83 9.96 17.78
C THR A 96 3.63 9.33 17.08
N LEU A 97 3.77 8.97 15.80
CA LEU A 97 2.72 8.34 15.00
C LEU A 97 3.18 6.96 14.57
N GLU A 98 2.28 5.98 14.63
CA GLU A 98 2.54 4.63 14.15
C GLU A 98 1.37 4.14 13.32
N GLU A 99 1.68 3.42 12.24
CA GLU A 99 0.69 2.74 11.42
C GLU A 99 1.18 1.36 11.05
N GLU A 100 0.31 0.36 11.19
CA GLU A 100 0.57 -1.01 10.78
C GLU A 100 -0.46 -1.47 9.75
N PHE A 101 0.02 -2.11 8.68
CA PHE A 101 -0.83 -2.63 7.62
C PHE A 101 -0.11 -3.69 6.79
N MET A 102 -0.89 -4.44 6.01
CA MET A 102 -0.36 -5.43 5.07
C MET A 102 -0.33 -4.87 3.66
N VAL A 103 0.73 -5.17 2.90
CA VAL A 103 0.80 -4.89 1.47
C VAL A 103 1.08 -6.15 0.68
N LEU A 104 0.61 -6.18 -0.57
CA LEU A 104 0.98 -7.21 -1.53
C LEU A 104 2.16 -6.73 -2.40
N ALA A 105 3.26 -7.50 -2.42
CA ALA A 105 4.44 -7.18 -3.22
C ALA A 105 5.19 -8.44 -3.66
N LYS A 106 6.13 -8.31 -4.61
CA LYS A 106 7.00 -9.41 -5.06
C LYS A 106 8.32 -9.50 -4.29
N SER A 107 8.74 -8.41 -3.67
CA SER A 107 9.98 -8.32 -2.90
C SER A 107 9.79 -7.42 -1.69
N ARG A 108 10.73 -7.48 -0.73
CA ARG A 108 10.77 -6.54 0.40
C ARG A 108 10.94 -5.09 -0.05
N GLN A 109 11.79 -4.87 -1.05
CA GLN A 109 11.94 -3.56 -1.68
C GLN A 109 10.61 -3.08 -2.30
N GLY A 110 9.85 -3.98 -2.92
CA GLY A 110 8.51 -3.71 -3.40
C GLY A 110 7.57 -3.31 -2.27
N ALA A 111 7.59 -4.05 -1.15
CA ALA A 111 6.78 -3.74 0.03
C ALA A 111 7.12 -2.36 0.62
N TYR A 112 8.41 -2.02 0.70
CA TYR A 112 8.87 -0.69 1.07
C TYR A 112 8.35 0.39 0.11
N LEU A 113 8.42 0.18 -1.20
CA LEU A 113 7.83 1.13 -2.16
C LEU A 113 6.31 1.26 -1.98
N GLN A 114 5.60 0.14 -1.76
CA GLN A 114 4.16 0.18 -1.52
C GLN A 114 3.80 0.87 -0.20
N SER A 115 4.64 0.80 0.84
CA SER A 115 4.40 1.49 2.12
C SER A 115 4.30 3.00 1.94
N GLN A 116 5.17 3.57 1.10
CA GLN A 116 5.18 5.00 0.78
C GLN A 116 3.88 5.49 0.14
N PHE A 117 3.17 4.61 -0.59
CA PHE A 117 1.86 4.93 -1.18
C PHE A 117 0.69 4.56 -0.28
N SER A 118 0.88 3.66 0.68
CA SER A 118 -0.19 3.04 1.48
C SER A 118 -0.32 3.61 2.88
N SER A 119 0.74 4.25 3.37
CA SER A 119 0.74 5.01 4.61
C SER A 119 -0.26 6.15 4.55
N THR A 120 -1.00 6.33 5.64
CA THR A 120 -1.97 7.39 5.84
C THR A 120 -1.53 8.39 6.91
N ILE A 121 -0.48 8.06 7.68
CA ILE A 121 0.05 8.98 8.68
C ILE A 121 0.78 10.15 7.99
N PRO A 122 0.48 11.40 8.39
CA PRO A 122 1.14 12.57 7.82
C PRO A 122 2.51 12.78 8.48
N THR A 123 3.54 12.11 7.97
CA THR A 123 4.90 12.10 8.55
C THR A 123 5.72 13.39 8.33
N GLY A 124 5.08 14.49 7.92
CA GLY A 124 5.76 15.72 7.48
C GLY A 124 6.73 16.26 8.52
N GLY A 125 8.03 16.18 8.22
CA GLY A 125 9.12 16.70 9.07
C GLY A 125 9.59 15.75 10.18
N GLN A 126 9.00 14.56 10.32
CA GLN A 126 9.40 13.56 11.32
C GLN A 126 10.43 12.59 10.75
N LEU A 127 11.38 12.17 11.59
CA LEU A 127 12.19 11.00 11.28
C LEU A 127 11.27 9.79 11.18
N THR A 128 11.25 9.14 10.02
CA THR A 128 10.35 8.03 9.73
C THR A 128 11.14 6.76 9.50
N GLU A 129 10.79 5.71 10.23
CA GLU A 129 11.30 4.36 10.04
C GLU A 129 10.20 3.48 9.46
N THR A 130 10.54 2.71 8.42
CA THR A 130 9.64 1.70 7.85
C THR A 130 10.20 0.33 8.17
N TYR A 131 9.37 -0.52 8.75
CA TYR A 131 9.69 -1.90 9.06
C TYR A 131 8.92 -2.80 8.10
N ILE A 132 9.60 -3.76 7.48
CA ILE A 132 9.03 -4.80 6.62
C ILE A 132 9.28 -6.13 7.30
N ASP A 133 8.21 -6.82 7.68
CA ASP A 133 8.24 -8.07 8.47
C ASP A 133 9.11 -7.96 9.75
N GLY A 134 9.04 -6.79 10.40
CA GLY A 134 9.76 -6.52 11.65
C GLY A 134 11.20 -6.01 11.49
N GLU A 135 11.76 -6.05 10.28
CA GLU A 135 13.10 -5.52 10.01
C GLU A 135 13.04 -4.12 9.43
N VAL A 136 13.93 -3.23 9.89
CA VAL A 136 14.03 -1.86 9.36
C VAL A 136 14.49 -1.94 7.92
N GLU A 137 13.64 -1.49 7.01
CA GLU A 137 13.95 -1.36 5.60
C GLU A 137 14.23 0.11 5.30
N ARG A 138 15.42 0.39 4.78
CA ARG A 138 15.81 1.71 4.30
C ARG A 138 15.70 1.75 2.80
N ASP A 139 15.48 2.94 2.25
CA ASP A 139 15.55 3.12 0.81
C ASP A 139 16.93 2.72 0.28
N ALA A 140 17.01 1.64 -0.49
CA ALA A 140 18.27 1.11 -1.04
C ALA A 140 19.05 2.10 -1.94
N ARG A 141 18.50 3.30 -2.20
CA ARG A 141 19.20 4.42 -2.86
C ARG A 141 20.14 5.19 -1.92
N PHE A 142 20.07 4.95 -0.60
CA PHE A 142 20.87 5.58 0.46
C PHE A 142 21.50 4.51 1.36
#